data_AF-A0A6N7QW55-F1
#
_entry.id   AF-A0A6N7QW55-F1
#
_cell.length_a   1.000
_cell.length_b   1.000
_cell.length_c   1.000
_cell.angle_alpha   90.00
_cell.angle_beta   90.00
_cell.angle_gamma   90.00
#
_symmetry.space_group_name_H-M   'P 1'
#
loop_
_entity.id
_entity.type
_entity.pdbx_description
1 polymer ?
#
loop_
_entity_poly.entity_id
_entity_poly.type
_entity_poly.pdbx_seq_one_letter_code
_entity_poly.pdbx_strand_id
1 'polypeptide(L)' 'MKQYANGIKKKNKLMQLFCKHKNIGSFTEQSTFQSLSGETVHHICTDCGKYKGKQFLEYEGMGFK' A
#
# COMPACT_ATOMS: atom_id res chain seq x y z
N MET A 1 -8.72 -8.09 -14.01
CA MET A 1 -8.59 -7.03 -12.99
C MET A 1 -7.26 -7.24 -12.28
N LYS A 2 -6.37 -6.24 -12.18
CA LYS A 2 -5.11 -6.39 -11.43
C LYS A 2 -5.45 -6.53 -9.94
N GLN A 3 -5.10 -7.66 -9.34
CA GLN A 3 -5.20 -7.92 -7.90
C GLN A 3 -3.83 -7.58 -7.28
N TYR A 4 -3.84 -6.88 -6.15
CA TYR A 4 -2.62 -6.60 -5.39
C TYR A 4 -2.34 -7.75 -4.42
N ALA A 5 -1.09 -7.86 -3.93
CA ALA A 5 -0.62 -8.94 -3.06
C ALA A 5 -1.54 -9.21 -1.85
N ASN A 6 -2.20 -8.16 -1.31
CA ASN A 6 -3.14 -8.26 -0.20
C ASN A 6 -4.60 -8.60 -0.59
N GLY A 7 -4.86 -9.15 -1.77
CA GLY A 7 -6.22 -9.47 -2.25
C GLY A 7 -7.08 -8.25 -2.60
N ILE A 8 -6.48 -7.05 -2.62
CA ILE A 8 -7.18 -5.80 -2.93
C ILE A 8 -7.53 -5.78 -4.43
N LYS A 9 -8.79 -5.50 -4.76
CA LYS A 9 -9.28 -5.42 -6.15
C LYS A 9 -9.29 -3.97 -6.63
N LYS A 10 -8.62 -3.69 -7.74
CA LYS A 10 -8.68 -2.38 -8.40
C LYS A 10 -10.04 -2.17 -9.05
N LYS A 11 -10.83 -1.21 -8.53
CA LYS A 11 -12.10 -0.78 -9.12
C LYS A 11 -11.87 0.17 -10.31
N ASN A 12 -12.91 0.41 -11.09
CA ASN A 12 -12.87 1.34 -12.22
C ASN A 12 -12.66 2.79 -11.76
N LYS A 13 -12.11 3.65 -12.64
CA LYS A 13 -11.71 5.04 -12.30
C LYS A 13 -12.83 5.87 -11.65
N LEU A 14 -14.07 5.75 -12.12
CA LEU A 14 -15.21 6.47 -11.55
C LEU A 14 -15.44 6.10 -10.08
N MET A 15 -15.47 4.80 -9.77
CA MET A 15 -15.62 4.34 -8.39
C MET A 15 -14.45 4.75 -7.50
N GLN A 16 -13.24 4.88 -8.06
CA GLN A 16 -12.09 5.40 -7.33
C GLN A 16 -12.21 6.90 -7.06
N LEU A 17 -12.79 7.69 -7.98
CA LEU A 17 -13.01 9.13 -7.77
C LEU A 17 -14.02 9.41 -6.66
N PHE A 18 -15.10 8.62 -6.58
CA PHE A 18 -16.10 8.72 -5.52
C PHE A 18 -15.70 8.04 -4.20
N CYS A 19 -14.58 7.32 -4.19
CA CYS A 19 -14.09 6.70 -2.96
C CYS A 19 -13.50 7.77 -2.04
N LYS A 20 -13.88 7.73 -0.76
CA LYS A 20 -13.34 8.65 0.25
C LYS A 20 -11.89 8.34 0.65
N HIS A 21 -11.35 7.20 0.19
CA HIS A 21 -9.99 6.73 0.50
C HIS A 21 -9.67 6.73 2.00
N LYS A 22 -10.65 6.36 2.84
CA LYS A 22 -10.50 6.35 4.30
C LYS A 22 -9.60 5.20 4.76
N ASN A 23 -9.75 4.03 4.14
CA ASN A 23 -8.99 2.85 4.50
C ASN A 23 -7.78 2.73 3.56
N ILE A 24 -6.61 3.13 4.06
CA ILE A 24 -5.33 2.95 3.37
C ILE A 24 -4.65 1.73 3.98
N GLY A 25 -4.38 0.74 3.14
CA GLY A 25 -3.54 -0.39 3.46
C GLY A 25 -2.14 -0.19 2.90
N SER A 26 -1.21 -0.95 3.45
CA SER A 26 0.19 -0.97 3.07
C SER A 26 0.58 -2.39 2.67
N PHE A 27 1.38 -2.55 1.62
CA PHE A 27 2.01 -3.82 1.30
C PHE A 27 3.48 -3.59 0.94
N THR A 28 4.35 -4.49 1.35
CA THR A 28 5.74 -4.54 0.89
C THR A 28 5.84 -5.56 -0.24
N GLU A 29 6.72 -5.33 -1.20
CA GLU A 29 6.96 -6.30 -2.28
C GLU A 29 7.75 -7.53 -1.80
N GLN A 30 8.41 -7.44 -0.63
CA GLN A 30 9.43 -8.40 -0.20
C GLN A 30 9.16 -9.19 1.10
N SER A 31 8.10 -8.93 1.88
CA SER A 31 7.95 -9.64 3.16
C SER A 31 6.51 -9.89 3.59
N THR A 32 6.18 -11.17 3.77
CA THR A 32 4.99 -11.66 4.46
C THR A 32 5.15 -11.64 5.99
N PHE A 33 6.36 -11.39 6.53
CA PHE A 33 6.68 -11.78 7.91
C PHE A 33 7.27 -10.71 8.82
N GLN A 34 7.72 -9.55 8.32
CA GLN A 34 8.07 -8.34 9.10
C GLN A 34 8.68 -7.31 8.15
N SER A 35 8.37 -6.02 8.33
CA SER A 35 8.96 -4.93 7.53
C SER A 35 10.44 -4.77 7.87
N LEU A 36 11.31 -4.81 6.86
CA LEU A 36 12.75 -4.68 7.00
C LEU A 36 13.25 -3.31 6.53
N SER A 37 14.40 -2.88 7.04
CA SER A 37 15.08 -1.68 6.54
C SER A 37 15.51 -1.89 5.08
N GLY A 38 15.23 -0.92 4.23
CA GLY A 38 15.50 -0.97 2.80
C GLY A 38 14.31 -1.45 1.94
N GLU A 39 13.13 -1.67 2.54
CA GLU A 39 11.93 -2.09 1.80
C GLU A 39 11.12 -0.91 1.27
N THR A 40 10.52 -1.08 0.08
CA THR A 40 9.50 -0.15 -0.42
C THR A 40 8.11 -0.60 0.04
N VAL A 41 7.45 0.23 0.84
CA VAL A 41 6.05 0.08 1.23
C VAL A 41 5.17 0.82 0.22
N HIS A 42 4.21 0.12 -0.35
CA HIS A 42 3.21 0.70 -1.24
C HIS A 42 1.91 0.96 -0.48
N HIS A 43 1.43 2.20 -0.55
CA HIS A 43 0.17 2.61 0.04
C HIS A 43 -0.96 2.55 -1.00
N ILE A 44 -2.02 1.85 -0.64
CA ILE A 44 -3.17 1.63 -1.51
C ILE A 44 -4.46 1.71 -0.73
N CYS A 45 -5.50 2.28 -1.31
CA CYS A 45 -6.82 2.23 -0.70
C CYS A 45 -7.39 0.80 -0.79
N THR A 46 -7.70 0.19 0.35
CA THR A 46 -8.26 -1.18 0.41
C THR A 46 -9.67 -1.26 -0.16
N ASP A 47 -10.44 -0.16 -0.10
CA ASP A 47 -11.83 -0.10 -0.56
C ASP A 47 -11.97 -0.04 -2.09
N CYS A 48 -11.04 0.62 -2.79
CA CYS A 48 -11.13 0.89 -4.23
C CYS A 48 -9.89 0.50 -5.05
N GLY A 49 -8.81 0.10 -4.39
CA GLY A 49 -7.55 -0.25 -5.00
C GLY A 49 -6.85 0.93 -5.67
N LYS A 50 -7.15 2.18 -5.28
CA LYS A 50 -6.43 3.35 -5.78
C LYS A 50 -5.07 3.43 -5.10
N TYR A 51 -4.02 3.39 -5.90
CA TYR A 51 -2.65 3.62 -5.46
C TYR A 51 -2.51 5.06 -4.96
N LYS A 52 -1.91 5.22 -3.77
CA LYS A 52 -1.74 6.52 -3.10
C LYS A 52 -0.29 6.97 -3.10
N GLY A 53 0.66 6.04 -3.09
CA GLY A 53 2.07 6.35 -3.11
C GLY A 53 2.90 5.18 -2.63
N LYS A 54 4.20 5.41 -2.51
CA LYS A 54 5.13 4.51 -1.87
C LYS A 54 6.01 5.29 -0.91
N GLN A 55 6.45 4.61 0.14
CA GLN A 55 7.46 5.07 1.08
C GLN A 55 8.59 4.05 1.08
N PHE A 56 9.82 4.53 1.12
CA PHE A 56 10.98 3.68 1.34
C PHE A 56 11.22 3.65 2.85
N LEU A 57 11.14 2.46 3.45
CA LEU A 57 11.43 2.28 4.87
C LEU A 57 12.93 2.21 5.06
N GLU A 58 13.49 3.18 5.77
CA GLU A 58 14.89 3.17 6.18
C GLU A 58 14.95 3.20 7.71
N TYR A 59 15.62 2.22 8.31
CA TYR A 59 15.74 2.10 9.76
C TYR A 59 16.89 2.98 10.25
N GLU A 60 16.58 4.12 10.87
CA GLU A 60 17.53 5.07 11.43
C GLU A 60 17.60 4.90 12.96
N GLY A 61 18.21 3.82 13.47
CA GLY A 61 18.69 3.66 14.87
C GLY A 61 17.67 3.70 16.03
N MET A 62 16.57 4.44 15.90
CA MET A 62 15.47 4.64 16.86
C MET A 62 14.09 4.38 16.22
N GLY A 63 14.04 3.96 14.95
CA GLY A 63 12.80 3.66 14.25
C GLY A 63 12.94 3.68 12.73
N PHE A 64 11.83 3.48 12.03
CA PHE A 64 11.76 3.61 10.58
C PHE A 64 11.31 5.01 10.16
N LYS A 65 11.93 5.53 9.11
CA LYS A 65 11.58 6.80 8.47
C LYS A 65 10.80 6.60 7.17
#